data_AF-A0A2V9QB73-F1
#
_entry.id   AF-A0A2V9QB73-F1
#
_cell.length_a   1.000
_cell.length_b   1.000
_cell.length_c   1.000
_cell.angle_alpha   90.00
_cell.angle_beta   90.00
_cell.angle_gamma   90.00
#
_symmetry.space_group_name_H-M   'P 1'
#
loop_
_entity.id
_entity.type
_entity.pdbx_description
1 polymer ?
#
loop_
_entity_poly.entity_id
_entity_poly.type
_entity_poly.pdbx_seq_one_letter_code
_entity_poly.pdbx_strand_id
1 'polypeptide(L)'
;MRAVTELREGSAVLIDGGRGVCNTTYVDNLVDAIFLTLENDAANGEAFFITDGDHVTWGDFIQAHARMMGIDTPLPDVSSSELRALYGKAPSLISSSVRGAAKALRSREFRTVLLQIPAFERALKSTWEWLESLPESRRQDIRSRFGVPRRKFVPPFAVPLPDEVTFQTQSGTVFFSIQKARDILGYSPRINFQEGMLRVEQWLRFANAL
;
A
#
# COMPACT_ATOMS: atom_id res chain seq x y z
N MET A 1 -4.48 8.24 -8.97
CA MET A 1 -4.16 6.87 -9.43
C MET A 1 -2.87 6.45 -8.75
N ARG A 2 -2.90 5.44 -7.86
CA ARG A 2 -1.78 5.16 -6.94
C ARG A 2 -0.44 4.92 -7.64
N ALA A 3 -0.42 4.06 -8.67
CA ALA A 3 0.79 3.73 -9.42
C ALA A 3 1.44 4.95 -10.11
N VAL A 4 0.64 5.82 -10.73
CA VAL A 4 1.13 7.06 -11.37
C VAL A 4 1.74 8.00 -10.32
N THR A 5 1.12 8.13 -9.15
CA THR A 5 1.65 8.94 -8.04
C THR A 5 2.97 8.38 -7.54
N GLU A 6 3.05 7.07 -7.29
CA GLU A 6 4.27 6.43 -6.77
C GLU A 6 5.44 6.52 -7.76
N LEU A 7 5.16 6.38 -9.06
CA LEU A 7 6.17 6.55 -10.11
C LEU A 7 6.64 8.00 -10.22
N ARG A 8 5.73 8.98 -10.13
CA ARG A 8 6.05 10.41 -10.15
C ARG A 8 6.89 10.83 -8.95
N GLU A 9 6.61 10.25 -7.78
CA GLU A 9 7.34 10.51 -6.53
C GLU A 9 8.65 9.72 -6.41
N GLY A 10 8.93 8.80 -7.35
CA GLY A 10 10.09 7.90 -7.27
C GLY A 10 9.99 6.89 -6.11
N SER A 11 8.77 6.64 -5.62
CA SER A 11 8.49 5.69 -4.54
C SER A 11 8.06 4.31 -5.02
N ALA A 12 7.82 4.14 -6.33
CA ALA A 12 7.48 2.86 -6.94
C ALA A 12 8.64 1.86 -6.87
N VAL A 13 8.32 0.63 -6.45
CA VAL A 13 9.27 -0.48 -6.35
C VAL A 13 8.64 -1.76 -6.87
N LEU A 14 9.49 -2.63 -7.42
CA LEU A 14 9.13 -4.00 -7.77
C LEU A 14 9.50 -4.93 -6.61
N ILE A 15 8.71 -5.98 -6.45
CA ILE A 15 8.96 -7.04 -5.47
C ILE A 15 9.21 -8.34 -6.23
N ASP A 16 10.32 -9.00 -5.95
CA ASP A 16 10.75 -10.22 -6.66
C ASP A 16 10.68 -10.05 -8.18
N GLY A 17 11.19 -8.93 -8.71
CA GLY A 17 11.17 -8.59 -10.13
C GLY A 17 9.76 -8.34 -10.70
N GLY A 18 8.76 -8.12 -9.84
CA GLY A 18 7.37 -7.88 -10.23
C GLY A 18 6.63 -9.12 -10.72
N ARG A 19 7.14 -10.34 -10.44
CA ARG A 19 6.57 -11.59 -10.94
C ARG A 19 5.21 -11.98 -10.36
N GLY A 20 4.72 -11.28 -9.34
CA GLY A 20 3.41 -11.57 -8.77
C GLY A 20 2.29 -11.31 -9.76
N VAL A 21 1.20 -12.07 -9.62
CA VAL A 21 0.03 -12.02 -10.48
C VAL A 21 -0.74 -10.73 -10.22
N CYS A 22 -1.05 -10.01 -11.29
CA CYS A 22 -1.91 -8.83 -11.28
C CYS A 22 -3.23 -9.18 -11.97
N ASN A 23 -4.27 -9.44 -11.18
CA ASN A 23 -5.61 -9.69 -11.71
C ASN A 23 -6.25 -8.37 -12.12
N THR A 24 -6.01 -7.93 -13.35
CA THR A 24 -6.55 -6.67 -13.88
C THR A 24 -8.00 -6.83 -14.33
N THR A 25 -8.76 -5.75 -14.19
CA THR A 25 -10.11 -5.63 -14.74
C THR A 25 -10.30 -4.22 -15.26
N TYR A 26 -10.45 -4.07 -16.58
CA TYR A 26 -10.83 -2.82 -17.20
C TYR A 26 -12.27 -2.46 -16.87
N VAL A 27 -12.56 -1.16 -16.70
CA VAL A 27 -13.87 -0.70 -16.23
C VAL A 27 -15.01 -1.11 -17.17
N ASP A 28 -14.83 -1.04 -18.49
CA ASP A 28 -15.88 -1.44 -19.44
C ASP A 28 -16.14 -2.96 -19.38
N ASN A 29 -15.10 -3.77 -19.16
CA ASN A 29 -15.26 -5.21 -18.97
C ASN A 29 -16.04 -5.53 -17.68
N LEU A 30 -15.77 -4.80 -16.60
CA LEU A 30 -16.53 -4.93 -15.36
C LEU A 30 -18.00 -4.54 -15.55
N VAL A 31 -18.26 -3.44 -16.26
CA VAL A 31 -19.61 -2.99 -16.57
C VAL A 31 -20.35 -4.02 -17.42
N ASP A 32 -19.70 -4.57 -18.44
CA ASP A 32 -20.26 -5.65 -19.26
C ASP A 32 -20.62 -6.88 -18.42
N ALA A 33 -19.74 -7.29 -17.49
CA ALA A 33 -20.03 -8.39 -16.57
C ALA A 33 -21.23 -8.11 -15.65
N ILE A 34 -21.39 -6.86 -15.19
CA ILE A 34 -22.55 -6.45 -14.39
C ILE A 34 -23.84 -6.60 -15.20
N PHE A 35 -23.87 -6.13 -16.45
CA PHE A 35 -25.05 -6.29 -17.30
C PHE A 35 -25.37 -7.76 -17.58
N LEU A 36 -24.35 -8.57 -17.90
CA LEU A 36 -24.54 -10.01 -18.09
C LEU A 36 -25.08 -10.72 -16.84
N THR A 37 -24.72 -10.23 -15.65
CA THR A 37 -25.23 -10.76 -14.38
C THR A 37 -26.70 -10.36 -14.17
N LEU A 38 -27.05 -9.11 -14.47
CA LEU A 38 -28.42 -8.60 -14.29
C LEU A 38 -29.43 -9.26 -15.24
N GLU A 39 -28.98 -9.69 -16.42
CA GLU A 39 -29.83 -10.28 -17.47
C GLU A 39 -29.87 -11.81 -17.42
N ASN A 40 -29.30 -12.43 -16.39
CA ASN A 40 -29.16 -13.89 -16.32
C ASN A 40 -29.59 -14.45 -14.95
N ASP A 41 -30.76 -15.09 -14.92
CA ASP A 41 -31.32 -15.69 -13.70
C ASP A 41 -30.41 -16.76 -13.06
N ALA A 42 -29.55 -17.42 -13.84
CA ALA A 42 -28.58 -18.39 -13.32
C ALA A 42 -27.46 -17.75 -12.47
N ALA A 43 -27.35 -16.42 -12.50
CA ALA A 43 -26.43 -15.68 -11.64
C ALA A 43 -26.95 -15.46 -10.22
N ASN A 44 -28.24 -15.69 -9.97
CA ASN A 44 -28.86 -15.45 -8.66
C ASN A 44 -28.24 -16.34 -7.57
N GLY A 45 -27.68 -15.72 -6.54
CA GLY A 45 -27.01 -16.42 -5.43
C GLY A 45 -25.57 -16.83 -5.72
N GLU A 46 -25.04 -16.53 -6.90
CA GLU A 46 -23.68 -16.87 -7.30
C GLU A 46 -22.67 -15.74 -7.03
N ALA A 47 -21.41 -16.12 -6.85
CA ALA A 47 -20.27 -15.19 -6.83
C ALA A 47 -19.30 -15.52 -7.97
N PHE A 48 -18.76 -14.48 -8.62
CA PHE A 48 -17.89 -14.59 -9.78
C PHE A 48 -16.61 -13.78 -9.60
N PHE A 49 -15.50 -14.29 -10.10
CA PHE A 49 -14.33 -13.47 -10.39
C PHE A 49 -14.48 -12.86 -11.79
N ILE A 50 -14.24 -11.56 -11.90
CA ILE A 50 -14.27 -10.81 -13.15
C ILE A 50 -12.90 -10.15 -13.35
N THR A 51 -12.18 -10.59 -14.37
CA THR A 51 -10.89 -10.05 -14.81
C THR A 51 -10.87 -9.94 -16.33
N ASP A 52 -9.81 -9.35 -16.88
CA ASP A 52 -9.59 -9.22 -18.34
C ASP A 52 -9.19 -10.54 -19.00
N GLY A 53 -8.96 -11.60 -18.22
CA GLY A 53 -8.58 -12.93 -18.71
C GLY A 53 -7.10 -13.06 -19.13
N ASP A 54 -6.38 -11.95 -19.23
CA ASP A 54 -4.95 -11.94 -19.54
C ASP A 54 -4.09 -12.30 -18.32
N HIS A 55 -2.99 -13.01 -18.56
CA HIS A 55 -1.98 -13.30 -17.54
C HIS A 55 -1.02 -12.13 -17.41
N VAL A 56 -1.37 -11.15 -16.59
CA VAL A 56 -0.58 -9.93 -16.33
C VAL A 56 0.16 -10.06 -15.00
N THR A 57 1.42 -9.61 -14.95
CA THR A 57 2.18 -9.48 -13.71
C THR A 57 2.16 -8.05 -13.18
N TRP A 58 2.46 -7.86 -11.89
CA TRP A 58 2.65 -6.52 -11.33
C TRP A 58 3.80 -5.76 -12.02
N GLY A 59 4.84 -6.48 -12.46
CA GLY A 59 5.90 -5.93 -13.29
C GLY A 59 5.36 -5.37 -14.60
N ASP A 60 4.54 -6.13 -15.33
CA ASP A 60 3.91 -5.68 -16.58
C ASP A 60 3.05 -4.43 -16.35
N PHE A 61 2.22 -4.46 -15.30
CA PHE A 61 1.33 -3.36 -14.94
C PHE A 61 2.09 -2.07 -14.63
N ILE A 62 3.08 -2.14 -13.72
CA ILE A 62 3.86 -0.98 -13.30
C ILE A 62 4.72 -0.45 -14.45
N GLN A 63 5.35 -1.34 -15.23
CA GLN A 63 6.15 -0.93 -16.39
C GLN A 63 5.30 -0.29 -17.50
N ALA A 64 4.06 -0.76 -17.72
CA ALA A 64 3.16 -0.12 -18.66
C ALA A 64 2.86 1.33 -18.26
N HIS A 65 2.65 1.59 -16.96
CA HIS A 65 2.49 2.97 -16.45
C HIS A 65 3.79 3.78 -16.57
N ALA A 66 4.94 3.19 -16.23
CA ALA A 66 6.23 3.87 -16.35
C ALA A 66 6.50 4.35 -17.79
N ARG A 67 6.23 3.49 -18.79
CA ARG A 67 6.34 3.84 -20.22
C ARG A 67 5.44 5.02 -20.62
N MET A 68 4.19 5.07 -20.13
CA MET A 68 3.27 6.18 -20.41
C MET A 68 3.82 7.54 -19.92
N MET A 69 4.57 7.52 -18.83
CA MET A 69 5.20 8.71 -18.25
C MET A 69 6.60 9.00 -18.82
N GLY A 70 7.09 8.20 -19.78
CA GLY A 70 8.45 8.34 -20.32
C GLY A 70 9.56 8.00 -19.31
N ILE A 71 9.26 7.15 -18.33
CA ILE A 71 10.25 6.66 -17.36
C ILE A 71 10.89 5.39 -17.94
N ASP A 72 12.11 5.55 -18.47
CA ASP A 72 12.89 4.46 -19.06
C ASP A 72 13.93 3.85 -18.10
N THR A 73 14.05 4.41 -16.90
CA THR A 73 15.00 3.92 -15.89
C THR A 73 14.49 2.66 -15.21
N PRO A 74 15.35 1.64 -14.99
CA PRO A 74 14.96 0.45 -14.22
C PRO A 74 14.43 0.83 -12.83
N LEU A 75 13.28 0.26 -12.47
CA LEU A 75 12.70 0.44 -11.15
C LEU A 75 13.50 -0.35 -10.11
N PRO A 76 13.63 0.16 -8.87
CA PRO A 76 14.22 -0.60 -7.79
C PRO A 76 13.47 -1.91 -7.54
N ASP A 77 14.21 -2.98 -7.26
CA ASP A 77 13.67 -4.31 -6.94
C ASP A 77 14.05 -4.72 -5.53
N VAL A 78 13.10 -5.32 -4.80
CA VAL A 78 13.26 -5.75 -3.41
C VAL A 78 12.81 -7.20 -3.25
N SER A 79 13.56 -8.00 -2.49
CA SER A 79 13.22 -9.40 -2.25
C SER A 79 12.06 -9.55 -1.26
N SER A 80 11.09 -10.40 -1.59
CA SER A 80 9.99 -10.74 -0.67
C SER A 80 10.46 -11.48 0.59
N SER A 81 11.60 -12.20 0.53
CA SER A 81 12.15 -12.89 1.69
C SER A 81 12.73 -11.91 2.71
N GLU A 82 13.35 -10.84 2.22
CA GLU A 82 13.87 -9.74 3.04
C GLU A 82 12.71 -8.95 3.66
N LEU A 83 11.69 -8.63 2.88
CA LEU A 83 10.47 -7.98 3.37
C LEU A 83 9.76 -8.82 4.43
N ARG A 84 9.60 -10.13 4.22
CA ARG A 84 9.05 -11.05 5.24
C ARG A 84 9.88 -11.10 6.51
N ALA A 85 11.20 -11.06 6.41
CA ALA A 85 12.07 -11.02 7.58
C ALA A 85 11.96 -9.69 8.35
N LEU A 86 11.75 -8.58 7.65
CA LEU A 86 11.51 -7.26 8.23
C LEU A 86 10.13 -7.18 8.90
N TYR A 87 9.08 -7.63 8.20
CA TYR A 87 7.70 -7.63 8.69
C TYR A 87 7.42 -8.68 9.75
N GLY A 88 8.00 -9.87 9.64
CA GLY A 88 7.90 -10.93 10.65
C GLY A 88 8.61 -10.61 11.97
N LYS A 89 9.54 -9.63 11.96
CA LYS A 89 10.16 -9.05 13.16
C LYS A 89 9.39 -7.83 13.69
N ALA A 90 8.35 -7.36 13.01
CA ALA A 90 7.49 -6.31 13.52
C ALA A 90 6.68 -6.89 14.69
N PRO A 91 6.95 -6.47 15.94
CA PRO A 91 6.31 -7.10 17.07
C PRO A 91 4.82 -6.72 17.07
N SER A 92 3.98 -7.68 17.48
CA SER A 92 2.52 -7.62 17.46
C SER A 92 1.97 -6.25 17.88
N LEU A 93 0.82 -5.85 17.31
CA LEU A 93 0.12 -4.56 17.45
C LEU A 93 0.05 -3.98 18.88
N ILE A 94 0.23 -4.78 19.93
CA ILE A 94 0.28 -4.36 21.34
C ILE A 94 1.61 -3.66 21.69
N SER A 95 2.73 -4.06 21.08
CA SER A 95 4.07 -3.50 21.33
C SER A 95 4.43 -2.32 20.42
N SER A 96 3.82 -2.24 19.23
CA SER A 96 3.93 -1.09 18.33
C SER A 96 3.00 0.05 18.74
N SER A 97 2.00 -0.20 19.60
CA SER A 97 1.15 0.84 20.18
C SER A 97 1.94 1.88 21.00
N VAL A 98 3.07 1.54 21.62
CA VAL A 98 3.87 2.53 22.38
C VAL A 98 4.67 3.46 21.46
N ARG A 99 5.21 2.93 20.34
CA ARG A 99 6.01 3.69 19.37
C ARG A 99 5.13 4.42 18.35
N GLY A 100 4.01 3.81 17.97
CA GLY A 100 2.94 4.37 17.16
C GLY A 100 2.17 5.45 17.90
N ALA A 101 1.85 5.27 19.20
CA ALA A 101 1.30 6.34 20.04
C ALA A 101 2.31 7.47 20.25
N ALA A 102 3.61 7.18 20.42
CA ALA A 102 4.64 8.23 20.51
C ALA A 102 4.84 9.02 19.19
N LYS A 103 4.63 8.36 18.04
CA LYS A 103 4.61 8.99 16.71
C LYS A 103 3.31 9.76 16.45
N ALA A 104 2.17 9.26 16.93
CA ALA A 104 0.85 9.90 16.84
C ALA A 104 0.74 11.11 17.80
N LEU A 105 1.38 11.06 18.97
CA LEU A 105 1.55 12.19 19.90
C LEU A 105 2.35 13.37 19.31
N ARG A 106 2.97 13.19 18.14
CA ARG A 106 3.72 14.23 17.42
C ARG A 106 2.90 14.93 16.33
N SER A 107 1.72 14.45 15.95
CA SER A 107 0.86 15.18 15.03
C SER A 107 0.05 16.25 15.77
N ARG A 108 -0.12 17.42 15.15
CA ARG A 108 -0.87 18.55 15.74
C ARG A 108 -2.35 18.20 15.89
N GLU A 109 -2.89 17.47 14.93
CA GLU A 109 -4.31 17.10 14.89
C GLU A 109 -4.65 16.13 16.04
N PHE A 110 -3.78 15.16 16.32
CA PHE A 110 -4.04 14.14 17.35
C PHE A 110 -3.68 14.61 18.77
N ARG A 111 -2.70 15.53 18.92
CA ARG A 111 -2.45 16.24 20.19
C ARG A 111 -3.70 16.96 20.71
N THR A 112 -4.47 17.54 19.80
CA THR A 112 -5.70 18.28 20.15
C THR A 112 -6.77 17.35 20.69
N VAL A 113 -6.87 16.14 20.15
CA VAL A 113 -7.80 15.09 20.61
C VAL A 113 -7.36 14.47 21.93
N LEU A 114 -6.06 14.22 22.12
CA LEU A 114 -5.51 13.68 23.38
C LEU A 114 -5.63 14.66 24.56
N LEU A 115 -5.53 15.96 24.31
CA LEU A 115 -5.71 17.01 25.33
C LEU A 115 -7.19 17.20 25.75
N GLN A 116 -8.15 16.66 24.99
CA GLN A 116 -9.56 16.67 25.37
C GLN A 116 -9.94 15.54 26.34
N ILE A 117 -9.02 14.61 26.64
CA ILE A 117 -9.24 13.51 27.57
C ILE A 117 -8.73 13.92 28.97
N PRO A 118 -9.60 14.22 29.95
CA PRO A 118 -9.20 14.81 31.24
C PRO A 118 -8.30 13.92 32.12
N ALA A 119 -8.21 12.63 31.79
CA ALA A 119 -7.34 11.66 32.46
C ALA A 119 -5.90 11.72 31.94
N PHE A 120 -5.70 12.05 30.66
CA PHE A 120 -4.39 12.09 30.02
C PHE A 120 -3.61 13.34 30.46
N GLU A 121 -4.28 14.48 30.57
CA GLU A 121 -3.69 15.73 31.06
C GLU A 121 -3.18 15.61 32.51
N ARG A 122 -3.94 14.94 33.39
CA ARG A 122 -3.53 14.66 34.77
C ARG A 122 -2.30 13.76 34.84
N ALA A 123 -2.27 12.69 34.04
CA ALA A 123 -1.13 11.78 33.98
C ALA A 123 0.16 12.49 33.52
N LEU A 124 0.05 13.33 32.48
CA LEU A 124 1.19 14.11 31.97
C LEU A 124 1.70 15.14 32.98
N LYS A 125 0.79 15.86 33.64
CA LYS A 125 1.14 16.86 34.65
C LYS A 125 1.88 16.24 35.84
N SER A 126 1.40 15.10 36.35
CA SER A 126 2.06 14.37 37.44
C SER A 126 3.43 13.83 37.03
N THR A 127 3.60 13.37 35.79
CA THR A 127 4.93 12.94 35.29
C THR A 127 5.89 14.11 35.11
N TRP A 128 5.38 15.30 34.78
CA TRP A 128 6.18 16.51 34.59
C TRP A 128 6.63 17.12 35.93
N GLU A 129 5.72 17.21 36.91
CA GLU A 129 6.01 17.66 38.28
C GLU A 129 7.01 16.72 38.98
N TRP A 130 6.87 15.40 38.76
CA TRP A 130 7.86 14.42 39.24
C TRP A 130 9.24 14.64 38.61
N LEU A 131 9.30 14.93 37.31
CA LEU A 131 10.57 15.15 36.59
C LEU A 131 11.27 16.46 37.00
N GLU A 132 10.50 17.51 37.28
CA GLU A 132 11.01 18.79 37.79
C GLU A 132 11.45 18.71 39.25
N SER A 133 10.90 17.81 40.05
CA SER A 133 11.36 17.58 41.43
C SER A 133 12.72 16.85 41.54
N LEU A 134 13.27 16.35 40.44
CA LEU A 134 14.54 15.63 40.43
C LEU A 134 15.77 16.57 40.30
N PRO A 135 16.91 16.25 40.93
CA PRO A 135 18.16 17.01 40.82
C PRO A 135 18.68 17.10 39.38
N GLU A 136 19.34 18.22 39.02
CA GLU A 136 19.76 18.51 37.64
C GLU A 136 20.66 17.42 37.02
N SER A 137 21.55 16.80 37.80
CA SER A 137 22.41 15.71 37.35
C SER A 137 21.60 14.49 36.89
N ARG A 138 20.52 14.15 37.61
CA ARG A 138 19.60 13.07 37.21
C ARG A 138 18.67 13.47 36.07
N ARG A 139 18.29 14.75 35.94
CA ARG A 139 17.53 15.22 34.76
C ARG A 139 18.36 15.10 33.48
N GLN A 140 19.66 15.40 33.54
CA GLN A 140 20.57 15.19 32.41
C GLN A 140 20.74 13.72 32.05
N ASP A 141 20.86 12.83 33.04
CA ASP A 141 20.95 11.37 32.81
C ASP A 141 19.66 10.78 32.24
N ILE A 142 18.50 11.24 32.69
CA ILE A 142 17.21 10.80 32.14
C ILE A 142 17.05 11.36 30.71
N ARG A 143 17.50 12.60 30.44
CA ARG A 143 17.53 13.17 29.08
C ARG A 143 18.50 12.44 28.15
N SER A 144 19.62 11.93 28.65
CA SER A 144 20.56 11.12 27.84
C SER A 144 20.07 9.69 27.62
N ARG A 145 19.32 9.12 28.58
CA ARG A 145 18.74 7.76 28.50
C ARG A 145 17.42 7.69 27.72
N PHE A 146 16.57 8.71 27.79
CA PHE A 146 15.34 8.86 26.99
C PHE A 146 15.56 9.70 25.72
N GLY A 147 16.71 10.36 25.60
CA GLY A 147 17.20 10.90 24.35
C GLY A 147 17.52 9.75 23.41
N VAL A 148 16.52 9.31 22.66
CA VAL A 148 16.62 8.23 21.67
C VAL A 148 17.91 8.44 20.88
N PRO A 149 18.91 7.53 20.99
CA PRO A 149 20.07 7.58 20.12
C PRO A 149 19.54 7.54 18.70
N ARG A 150 19.76 8.62 17.95
CA ARG A 150 19.37 8.73 16.56
C ARG A 150 20.33 7.87 15.74
N ARG A 151 20.31 6.55 15.92
CA ARG A 151 20.82 5.66 14.88
C ARG A 151 19.84 5.84 13.73
N LYS A 152 20.23 6.60 12.70
CA LYS A 152 19.56 6.56 11.41
C LYS A 152 19.60 5.09 11.02
N PHE A 153 18.50 4.36 11.23
CA PHE A 153 18.27 3.13 10.52
C PHE A 153 18.05 3.57 9.08
N VAL A 154 19.15 3.67 8.35
CA VAL A 154 19.12 3.67 6.90
C VAL A 154 18.87 2.20 6.58
N PRO A 155 17.72 1.83 5.99
CA PRO A 155 17.59 0.50 5.43
C PRO A 155 18.82 0.26 4.54
N PRO A 156 19.38 -0.95 4.48
CA PRO A 156 20.54 -1.23 3.61
C PRO A 156 20.26 -0.93 2.12
N PHE A 157 19.01 -0.65 1.77
CA PHE A 157 18.59 -0.20 0.46
C PHE A 157 18.36 1.32 0.47
N ALA A 158 18.96 2.03 -0.49
CA ALA A 158 18.53 3.38 -0.89
C ALA A 158 17.13 3.39 -1.56
N VAL A 159 16.40 2.28 -1.43
CA VAL A 159 15.16 1.95 -2.10
C VAL A 159 13.98 2.22 -1.14
N PRO A 160 12.90 2.88 -1.60
CA PRO A 160 11.68 3.04 -0.81
C PRO A 160 11.18 1.69 -0.29
N LEU A 161 10.91 1.57 1.02
CA LEU A 161 10.34 0.34 1.57
C LEU A 161 8.84 0.29 1.21
N PRO A 162 8.36 -0.72 0.46
CA PRO A 162 6.94 -0.84 0.13
C PRO A 162 6.16 -1.14 1.40
N ASP A 163 4.96 -0.58 1.57
CA ASP A 163 4.09 -0.91 2.71
C ASP A 163 3.57 -2.37 2.66
N GLU A 164 3.00 -2.85 3.77
CA GLU A 164 2.49 -4.23 3.88
C GLU A 164 1.44 -4.57 2.82
N VAL A 165 0.53 -3.64 2.47
CA VAL A 165 -0.50 -3.90 1.45
C VAL A 165 0.14 -4.05 0.09
N THR A 166 1.10 -3.19 -0.26
CA THR A 166 1.89 -3.31 -1.49
C THR A 166 2.64 -4.63 -1.54
N PHE A 167 3.27 -5.02 -0.42
CA PHE A 167 3.97 -6.28 -0.31
C PHE A 167 3.04 -7.48 -0.56
N GLN A 168 1.91 -7.56 0.14
CA GLN A 168 0.95 -8.66 0.00
C GLN A 168 0.36 -8.71 -1.42
N THR A 169 0.10 -7.54 -2.01
CA THR A 169 -0.52 -7.46 -3.34
C THR A 169 0.46 -7.86 -4.44
N GLN A 170 1.69 -7.31 -4.44
CA GLN A 170 2.69 -7.63 -5.46
C GLN A 170 3.32 -9.02 -5.29
N SER A 171 3.27 -9.62 -4.10
CA SER A 171 3.75 -11.00 -3.88
C SER A 171 2.67 -12.07 -4.11
N GLY A 172 1.44 -11.67 -4.44
CA GLY A 172 0.34 -12.59 -4.72
C GLY A 172 0.64 -13.48 -5.94
N THR A 173 0.39 -14.79 -5.81
CA THR A 173 0.61 -15.78 -6.88
C THR A 173 -0.69 -16.33 -7.45
N VAL A 174 -1.83 -15.92 -6.91
CA VAL A 174 -3.14 -16.48 -7.26
C VAL A 174 -3.72 -15.74 -8.45
N PHE A 175 -3.97 -16.48 -9.52
CA PHE A 175 -4.73 -16.02 -10.68
C PHE A 175 -6.21 -16.34 -10.50
N PHE A 176 -7.07 -15.35 -10.72
CA PHE A 176 -8.51 -15.51 -10.61
C PHE A 176 -9.09 -15.99 -11.93
N SER A 177 -9.41 -17.28 -11.97
CA SER A 177 -10.06 -17.89 -13.12
C SER A 177 -11.47 -17.30 -13.33
N ILE A 178 -11.72 -16.83 -14.55
CA ILE A 178 -13.03 -16.35 -15.01
C ILE A 178 -13.86 -17.46 -15.68
N GLN A 179 -13.44 -18.72 -15.58
CA GLN A 179 -14.11 -19.84 -16.26
C GLN A 179 -15.59 -19.93 -15.86
N LYS A 180 -15.90 -19.79 -14.58
CA LYS A 180 -17.28 -19.78 -14.09
C LYS A 180 -18.12 -18.65 -14.72
N ALA A 181 -17.54 -17.46 -14.87
CA ALA A 181 -18.22 -16.33 -15.51
C ALA A 181 -18.44 -16.58 -17.01
N ARG A 182 -17.48 -17.21 -17.70
CA ARG A 182 -17.63 -17.65 -19.09
C ARG A 182 -18.78 -18.65 -19.24
N ASP A 183 -18.80 -19.67 -18.39
CA ASP A 183 -19.74 -20.79 -18.53
C ASP A 183 -21.18 -20.40 -18.18
N ILE A 184 -21.36 -19.62 -17.11
CA ILE A 184 -22.70 -19.26 -16.60
C ILE A 184 -23.22 -17.98 -17.24
N LEU A 185 -22.38 -16.95 -17.32
CA LEU A 185 -22.80 -15.61 -17.77
C LEU A 185 -22.56 -15.38 -19.27
N GLY A 186 -21.79 -16.25 -19.95
CA GLY A 186 -21.30 -15.98 -21.29
C GLY A 186 -20.27 -14.83 -21.31
N TYR A 187 -19.66 -14.50 -20.16
CA TYR A 187 -18.75 -13.37 -20.06
C TYR A 187 -17.47 -13.62 -20.86
N SER A 188 -17.20 -12.72 -21.81
CA SER A 188 -15.92 -12.65 -22.51
C SER A 188 -15.41 -11.21 -22.45
N PRO A 189 -14.23 -10.96 -21.86
CA PRO A 189 -13.61 -9.65 -21.84
C PRO A 189 -13.50 -9.09 -23.26
N ARG A 190 -13.94 -7.84 -23.47
CA ARG A 190 -13.87 -7.17 -24.77
C ARG A 190 -12.58 -6.37 -24.93
N ILE A 191 -12.08 -5.85 -23.82
CA ILE A 191 -10.86 -5.04 -23.76
C ILE A 191 -9.76 -5.87 -23.13
N ASN A 192 -8.68 -6.14 -23.86
CA ASN A 192 -7.49 -6.79 -23.30
C ASN A 192 -6.61 -5.77 -22.57
N PHE A 193 -5.60 -6.26 -21.84
CA PHE A 193 -4.71 -5.43 -21.05
C PHE A 193 -4.01 -4.35 -21.89
N GLN A 194 -3.50 -4.69 -23.08
CA GLN A 194 -2.78 -3.74 -23.93
C GLN A 194 -3.69 -2.59 -24.40
N GLU A 195 -4.88 -2.92 -24.89
CA GLU A 195 -5.90 -1.93 -25.29
C GLU A 195 -6.37 -1.10 -24.10
N GLY A 196 -6.59 -1.73 -22.94
CA GLY A 196 -6.96 -1.05 -21.71
C GLY A 196 -5.90 -0.02 -21.29
N MET A 197 -4.63 -0.37 -21.37
CA MET A 197 -3.52 0.55 -21.08
C MET A 197 -3.47 1.71 -22.09
N LEU A 198 -3.65 1.47 -23.39
CA LEU A 198 -3.74 2.55 -24.38
C LEU A 198 -4.85 3.55 -24.06
N ARG A 199 -6.03 3.07 -23.65
CA ARG A 199 -7.16 3.93 -23.23
C ARG A 199 -6.86 4.69 -21.94
N VAL A 200 -6.21 4.05 -20.97
CA VAL A 200 -5.77 4.71 -19.73
C VAL A 200 -4.80 5.84 -20.04
N GLU A 201 -3.85 5.63 -20.96
CA GLU A 201 -2.92 6.68 -21.38
C GLU A 201 -3.66 7.88 -22.00
N GLN A 202 -4.58 7.63 -22.93
CA GLN A 202 -5.39 8.67 -23.55
C GLN A 202 -6.18 9.46 -22.51
N TRP A 203 -6.80 8.76 -21.54
CA TRP A 203 -7.53 9.39 -20.45
C TRP A 203 -6.61 10.23 -19.54
N LEU A 204 -5.43 9.72 -19.18
CA LEU A 204 -4.46 10.46 -18.37
C LEU A 204 -3.96 11.72 -19.08
N ARG A 205 -3.72 11.66 -20.39
CA ARG A 205 -3.37 12.84 -21.22
C ARG A 205 -4.50 13.87 -21.23
N PHE A 206 -5.74 13.41 -21.47
CA PHE A 206 -6.92 14.27 -21.44
C PHE A 206 -7.11 14.95 -20.07
N ALA A 207 -6.90 14.20 -18.98
CA ALA A 207 -7.02 14.70 -17.62
C ALA A 207 -5.82 15.56 -17.15
N ASN A 208 -4.82 15.79 -18.02
CA ASN A 208 -3.57 16.49 -17.71
C ASN A 208 -2.85 15.90 -16.49
N ALA A 209 -2.86 14.56 -16.39
CA ALA A 209 -2.34 13.78 -15.27
C ALA A 209 -1.06 12.99 -15.62
N LEU A 210 -0.51 13.18 -16.82
CA LEU A 210 0.85 12.80 -17.20
C LEU A 210 1.77 14.01 -16.99
#